data_AF-A0A8H8JRN1-F1
#
_entry.id   AF-A0A8H8JRN1-F1
#
_cell.length_a   1.000
_cell.length_b   1.000
_cell.length_c   1.000
_cell.angle_alpha   90.00
_cell.angle_beta   90.00
_cell.angle_gamma   90.00
#
_symmetry.space_group_name_H-M   'P 1'
#
loop_
_entity.id
_entity.type
_entity.pdbx_description
1 polymer ?
#
loop_
_entity_poly.entity_id
_entity_poly.type
_entity_poly.pdbx_seq_one_letter_code
_entity_poly.pdbx_strand_id
1 'polypeptide(L)'
;MASVTPSPFARSSDLSGPNPFARSTFDDSSRLAGREQTIEEMYSVPESFLEIEVRNPQTHGFGRKMYTDYEVLCKTNIPAFKLRHSLVRRRYSDFEAFRDILERESTRVNIPPLPGKVFTNRFSDEVIEARREGLERFLGIVAGHPLLQTGSKVLCAFLQDPSWDKSHGLSEVFTSWAKYPELLEHHL
;
A
#
# COMPACT_ATOMS: atom_id res chain seq x y z
N MET A 1 -55.48 12.65 63.88
CA MET A 1 -54.61 12.74 65.07
C MET A 1 -54.37 11.34 65.59
N ALA A 2 -53.16 10.81 65.50
CA ALA A 2 -52.78 9.58 66.19
C ALA A 2 -51.28 9.66 66.52
N SER A 3 -50.97 9.53 67.80
CA SER A 3 -49.68 9.76 68.44
C SER A 3 -49.02 8.44 68.83
N VAL A 4 -47.73 8.32 68.49
CA VAL A 4 -46.56 7.79 69.24
C VAL A 4 -46.73 6.53 70.11
N THR A 5 -45.86 5.53 69.90
CA THR A 5 -45.18 4.79 70.99
C THR A 5 -43.85 4.15 70.50
N PRO A 6 -42.80 4.04 71.35
CA PRO A 6 -41.41 3.75 70.93
C PRO A 6 -40.86 2.38 71.40
N SER A 7 -39.68 1.97 70.92
CA SER A 7 -38.70 1.20 71.72
C SER A 7 -37.29 1.13 71.12
N PRO A 8 -36.23 0.93 71.96
CA PRO A 8 -34.84 1.34 71.72
C PRO A 8 -33.82 0.17 71.62
N PHE A 9 -32.57 0.48 71.21
CA PHE A 9 -31.23 -0.10 71.57
C PHE A 9 -31.07 -1.65 71.74
N ALA A 10 -30.00 -2.38 71.40
CA ALA A 10 -28.68 -2.21 70.78
C ALA A 10 -27.97 -3.61 70.66
N ARG A 11 -26.85 -3.66 69.89
CA ARG A 11 -25.59 -4.50 69.92
C ARG A 11 -25.49 -5.73 70.87
N SER A 12 -24.76 -6.83 70.60
CA SER A 12 -23.48 -7.11 69.88
C SER A 12 -23.14 -8.64 69.88
N SER A 13 -22.09 -9.03 69.12
CA SER A 13 -21.09 -10.14 69.33
C SER A 13 -21.58 -11.62 69.24
N ASP A 14 -20.87 -12.65 68.74
CA ASP A 14 -19.49 -12.86 68.26
C ASP A 14 -19.37 -14.23 67.49
N LEU A 15 -18.44 -14.28 66.53
CA LEU A 15 -17.43 -15.31 66.18
C LEU A 15 -17.71 -16.84 66.08
N SER A 16 -17.22 -17.41 64.97
CA SER A 16 -16.20 -18.49 64.85
C SER A 16 -16.55 -19.75 64.07
N GLY A 17 -15.67 -20.11 63.14
CA GLY A 17 -15.51 -21.46 62.58
C GLY A 17 -14.31 -21.52 61.64
N PRO A 18 -13.34 -22.43 61.86
CA PRO A 18 -12.36 -22.83 60.85
C PRO A 18 -12.47 -24.33 60.50
N ASN A 19 -12.07 -24.73 59.28
CA ASN A 19 -10.98 -25.71 59.16
C ASN A 19 -10.31 -25.71 57.75
N PRO A 20 -8.98 -25.97 57.67
CA PRO A 20 -8.12 -25.68 56.52
C PRO A 20 -7.55 -26.93 55.82
N PHE A 21 -8.37 -27.76 55.18
CA PHE A 21 -7.86 -28.86 54.33
C PHE A 21 -8.79 -29.17 53.15
N ALA A 22 -8.63 -28.44 52.04
CA ALA A 22 -8.95 -28.92 50.70
C ALA A 22 -8.12 -28.11 49.68
N ARG A 23 -7.08 -28.73 49.14
CA ARG A 23 -6.17 -28.16 48.13
C ARG A 23 -6.59 -28.74 46.77
N SER A 24 -6.82 -27.91 45.76
CA SER A 24 -6.84 -28.35 44.35
C SER A 24 -6.54 -27.18 43.41
N THR A 25 -5.29 -27.15 42.96
CA THR A 25 -4.75 -26.69 41.65
C THR A 25 -5.47 -25.57 40.89
N PHE A 26 -4.88 -24.39 40.90
CA PHE A 26 -5.16 -23.31 39.94
C PHE A 26 -4.62 -23.71 38.56
N ASP A 27 -5.53 -23.87 37.60
CA ASP A 27 -5.28 -23.93 36.16
C ASP A 27 -4.84 -22.54 35.67
N ASP A 28 -3.53 -22.34 35.48
CA ASP A 28 -2.95 -21.19 34.78
C ASP A 28 -2.98 -21.47 33.27
N SER A 29 -4.18 -21.45 32.68
CA SER A 29 -4.37 -21.61 31.22
C SER A 29 -5.12 -20.44 30.58
N SER A 30 -5.51 -19.41 31.34
CA SER A 30 -6.31 -18.29 30.81
C SER A 30 -5.50 -17.07 30.32
N ARG A 31 -4.16 -17.14 30.28
CA ARG A 31 -3.32 -16.09 29.68
C ARG A 31 -3.44 -15.95 28.15
N LEU A 32 -4.36 -16.68 27.52
CA LEU A 32 -4.72 -16.56 26.12
C LEU A 32 -6.14 -15.99 25.91
N ALA A 33 -6.75 -15.38 26.93
CA ALA A 33 -7.96 -14.59 26.73
C ALA A 33 -7.60 -13.36 25.86
N GLY A 34 -8.03 -13.43 24.61
CA GLY A 34 -7.78 -12.44 23.58
C GLY A 34 -8.03 -11.03 24.09
N ARG A 35 -7.15 -10.11 23.67
CA ARG A 35 -7.39 -8.67 23.76
C ARG A 35 -8.80 -8.42 23.22
N GLU A 36 -9.74 -8.04 24.09
CA GLU A 36 -11.07 -7.62 23.68
C GLU A 36 -10.89 -6.45 22.71
N GLN A 37 -11.17 -6.68 21.42
CA GLN A 37 -11.14 -5.63 20.43
C GLN A 37 -12.21 -4.63 20.82
N THR A 38 -11.76 -3.42 21.20
CA THR A 38 -12.69 -2.37 21.64
C THR A 38 -13.68 -2.07 20.51
N ILE A 39 -14.90 -1.69 20.88
CA ILE A 39 -15.96 -1.36 19.91
C ILE A 39 -15.47 -0.31 18.89
N GLU A 40 -14.63 0.63 19.34
CA GLU A 40 -13.95 1.63 18.51
C GLU A 40 -13.05 1.03 17.41
N GLU A 41 -12.40 -0.10 17.70
CA GLU A 41 -11.55 -0.84 16.75
C GLU A 41 -12.41 -1.56 15.70
N MET A 42 -13.58 -2.07 16.11
CA MET A 42 -14.58 -2.72 15.23
C MET A 42 -15.29 -1.72 14.30
N TYR A 43 -15.39 -0.45 14.69
CA TYR A 43 -15.94 0.65 13.89
C TYR A 43 -14.89 1.59 13.29
N SER A 44 -13.60 1.25 13.40
CA SER A 44 -12.53 2.04 12.78
C SER A 44 -12.59 1.93 11.24
N VAL A 45 -12.26 3.02 10.55
CA VAL A 45 -12.08 2.98 9.09
C VAL A 45 -10.89 2.06 8.80
N PRO A 46 -11.02 1.03 7.95
CA PRO A 46 -9.91 0.15 7.65
C PRO A 46 -8.69 0.95 7.18
N GLU A 47 -7.54 0.74 7.82
CA GLU A 47 -6.31 1.43 7.45
C GLU A 47 -5.96 1.12 5.99
N SER A 48 -5.69 2.17 5.22
CA SER A 48 -5.33 2.00 3.81
C SER A 48 -3.89 1.50 3.71
N PHE A 49 -3.69 0.35 3.07
CA PHE A 49 -2.37 -0.24 2.84
C PHE A 49 -2.04 -0.27 1.34
N LEU A 50 -0.75 -0.23 1.06
CA LEU A 50 -0.17 -0.40 -0.27
C LEU A 50 1.09 -1.26 -0.14
N GLU A 51 1.04 -2.45 -0.70
CA GLU A 51 2.18 -3.35 -0.82
C GLU A 51 2.53 -3.49 -2.30
N ILE A 52 3.78 -3.18 -2.63
CA ILE A 52 4.32 -3.35 -3.98
C ILE A 52 5.57 -4.22 -3.87
N GLU A 53 5.60 -5.28 -4.66
CA GLU A 53 6.79 -6.12 -4.82
C GLU A 53 7.17 -6.15 -6.30
N VAL A 54 8.46 -5.98 -6.59
CA VAL A 54 9.02 -6.23 -7.93
C VAL A 54 9.88 -7.47 -7.82
N ARG A 55 9.59 -8.52 -8.59
CA ARG A 55 10.22 -9.83 -8.43
C ARG A 55 10.30 -10.62 -9.74
N ASN A 56 10.78 -11.86 -9.65
CA ASN A 56 10.79 -12.83 -10.75
C ASN A 56 11.32 -12.23 -12.07
N PRO A 57 12.59 -11.75 -12.09
CA PRO A 57 13.19 -11.23 -13.30
C PRO A 57 13.26 -12.32 -14.37
N GLN A 58 12.76 -12.03 -15.57
CA GLN A 58 12.84 -12.95 -16.70
C GLN A 58 13.46 -12.23 -17.89
N THR A 59 14.42 -12.91 -18.53
CA THR A 59 15.09 -12.36 -19.70
C THR A 59 14.55 -13.03 -20.95
N HIS A 60 14.08 -12.20 -21.87
CA HIS A 60 13.41 -12.59 -23.11
C HIS A 60 14.21 -12.14 -24.31
N GLY A 61 13.91 -12.76 -25.46
CA GLY A 61 14.50 -12.40 -26.75
C GLY A 61 15.89 -13.00 -26.97
N PHE A 62 16.50 -12.64 -28.11
CA PHE A 62 17.79 -13.15 -28.53
C PHE A 62 18.65 -12.03 -29.11
N GLY A 63 19.96 -12.10 -28.85
CA GLY A 63 20.95 -11.13 -29.34
C GLY A 63 20.62 -9.69 -28.96
N ARG A 64 20.50 -8.81 -29.96
CA ARG A 64 20.25 -7.37 -29.75
C ARG A 64 18.85 -7.04 -29.26
N LYS A 65 17.88 -7.95 -29.43
CA LYS A 65 16.48 -7.77 -29.00
C LYS A 65 16.23 -8.29 -27.58
N MET A 66 17.27 -8.70 -26.87
CA MET A 66 17.15 -9.25 -25.52
C MET A 66 16.77 -8.15 -24.50
N TYR A 67 15.83 -8.44 -23.61
CA TYR A 67 15.39 -7.55 -22.53
C TYR A 67 14.98 -8.35 -21.30
N THR A 68 15.14 -7.74 -20.12
CA THR A 68 14.66 -8.31 -18.86
C THR A 68 13.42 -7.57 -18.41
N ASP A 69 12.36 -8.31 -18.11
CA ASP A 69 11.16 -7.80 -17.48
C ASP A 69 11.04 -8.33 -16.04
N TYR A 70 10.19 -7.67 -15.27
CA TYR A 70 9.97 -7.95 -13.87
C TYR A 70 8.47 -8.14 -13.63
N GLU A 71 8.15 -9.05 -12.73
CA GLU A 71 6.80 -9.19 -12.19
C GLU A 71 6.57 -8.10 -11.16
N VAL A 72 5.56 -7.26 -11.38
CA VAL A 72 5.10 -6.24 -10.46
C VAL A 72 3.83 -6.74 -9.81
N LEU A 73 3.91 -7.04 -8.52
CA LEU A 73 2.78 -7.37 -7.67
C LEU A 73 2.34 -6.11 -6.95
N CYS A 74 1.05 -5.80 -7.00
CA CYS A 74 0.46 -4.70 -6.23
C CYS A 74 -0.73 -5.24 -5.45
N LYS A 75 -0.71 -5.04 -4.12
CA LYS A 75 -1.83 -5.33 -3.22
C LYS A 75 -2.19 -4.06 -2.47
N THR A 76 -3.46 -3.70 -2.51
CA THR A 76 -3.91 -2.48 -1.86
C THR A 76 -5.41 -2.50 -1.61
N ASN A 77 -5.86 -1.78 -0.59
CA ASN A 77 -7.26 -1.44 -0.37
C ASN A 77 -7.54 0.06 -0.65
N ILE A 78 -6.56 0.80 -1.17
CA ILE A 78 -6.70 2.22 -1.50
C ILE A 78 -7.75 2.40 -2.61
N PRO A 79 -8.81 3.22 -2.40
CA PRO A 79 -9.91 3.36 -3.34
C PRO A 79 -9.55 3.89 -4.73
N ALA A 80 -8.39 4.55 -4.88
CA ALA A 80 -7.90 5.02 -6.18
C ALA A 80 -7.59 3.87 -7.15
N PHE A 81 -7.30 2.68 -6.62
CA PHE A 81 -6.96 1.50 -7.40
C PHE A 81 -8.22 0.65 -7.69
N LYS A 82 -8.38 0.22 -8.96
CA LYS A 82 -9.56 -0.56 -9.39
C LYS A 82 -9.49 -2.00 -8.87
N LEU A 83 -8.30 -2.59 -8.89
CA LEU A 83 -8.04 -3.94 -8.41
C LEU A 83 -7.38 -3.90 -7.03
N ARG A 84 -7.83 -4.77 -6.12
CA ARG A 84 -7.16 -4.95 -4.82
C ARG A 84 -5.86 -5.75 -4.90
N HIS A 85 -5.74 -6.56 -5.95
CA HIS A 85 -4.59 -7.39 -6.24
C HIS A 85 -4.36 -7.40 -7.74
N SER A 86 -3.15 -7.03 -8.18
CA SER A 86 -2.74 -7.10 -9.58
C SER A 86 -1.34 -7.67 -9.71
N LEU A 87 -1.11 -8.39 -10.80
CA LEU A 87 0.18 -8.95 -11.16
C LEU A 87 0.40 -8.66 -12.64
N VAL A 88 1.36 -7.80 -12.95
CA VAL A 88 1.69 -7.37 -14.31
C VAL A 88 3.18 -7.54 -14.58
N ARG A 89 3.58 -7.66 -15.85
CA ARG A 89 5.00 -7.72 -16.22
C ARG A 89 5.43 -6.42 -16.90
N ARG A 90 6.57 -5.87 -16.48
CA ARG A 90 7.12 -4.61 -16.97
C ARG A 90 8.61 -4.71 -17.18
N ARG A 91 9.11 -4.21 -18.31
CA ARG A 91 10.56 -4.05 -18.54
C ARG A 91 11.00 -2.64 -18.17
N TYR A 92 12.30 -2.46 -17.93
CA TYR A 92 12.88 -1.17 -17.55
C TYR A 92 12.48 0.00 -18.47
N SER A 93 12.44 -0.21 -19.79
CA SER A 93 12.05 0.86 -20.72
C SER A 93 10.59 1.28 -20.64
N ASP A 94 9.74 0.47 -20.00
CA ASP A 94 8.35 0.82 -19.73
C ASP A 94 8.28 1.71 -18.50
N PHE A 95 9.13 1.48 -17.49
CA PHE A 95 9.31 2.40 -16.36
C PHE A 95 9.88 3.75 -16.79
N GLU A 96 10.85 3.78 -17.72
CA GLU A 96 11.36 5.04 -18.31
C GLU A 96 10.19 5.84 -18.90
N ALA A 97 9.38 5.20 -19.75
CA ALA A 97 8.24 5.86 -20.37
C ALA A 97 7.15 6.26 -19.37
N PHE A 98 6.88 5.42 -18.37
CA PHE A 98 5.92 5.70 -17.31
C PHE A 98 6.34 6.93 -16.50
N ARG A 99 7.61 7.01 -16.09
CA ARG A 99 8.17 8.18 -15.39
C ARG A 99 8.01 9.45 -16.22
N ASP A 100 8.39 9.40 -17.50
CA ASP A 100 8.32 10.56 -18.39
C ASP A 100 6.87 11.07 -18.56
N ILE A 101 5.90 10.16 -18.66
CA ILE A 101 4.48 10.53 -18.77
C ILE A 101 3.99 11.12 -17.43
N LEU A 102 4.37 10.49 -16.31
CA LEU A 102 3.97 10.92 -14.97
C LEU A 102 4.52 12.31 -14.62
N GLU A 103 5.75 12.63 -15.02
CA GLU A 103 6.35 13.96 -14.88
C GLU A 103 5.59 15.03 -15.68
N ARG A 104 5.07 14.67 -16.87
CA ARG A 104 4.27 15.59 -17.69
C ARG A 104 2.86 15.79 -17.14
N GLU A 105 2.25 14.75 -16.58
CA GLU A 105 0.92 14.84 -15.97
C GLU A 105 0.94 15.61 -14.65
N SER A 106 2.03 15.51 -13.88
CA SER A 106 2.10 16.05 -12.52
C SER A 106 3.30 16.97 -12.31
N THR A 107 3.16 18.22 -12.75
CA THR A 107 4.22 19.26 -12.62
C THR A 107 4.49 19.72 -11.19
N ARG A 108 3.59 19.39 -10.24
CA ARG A 108 3.67 19.81 -8.84
C ARG A 108 4.34 18.77 -7.93
N VAL A 109 4.58 17.56 -8.45
CA VAL A 109 5.15 16.45 -7.68
C VAL A 109 6.53 16.13 -8.23
N ASN A 110 7.53 16.09 -7.36
CA ASN A 110 8.87 15.66 -7.75
C ASN A 110 8.89 14.14 -7.92
N ILE A 111 9.03 13.67 -9.15
CA ILE A 111 9.04 12.24 -9.45
C ILE A 111 10.43 11.65 -9.17
N PRO A 112 10.55 10.60 -8.33
CA PRO A 112 11.84 10.04 -7.98
C PRO A 112 12.60 9.52 -9.22
N PRO A 113 13.94 9.55 -9.21
CA PRO A 113 14.73 8.99 -10.29
C PRO A 113 14.59 7.46 -10.32
N LEU A 114 14.66 6.89 -11.53
CA LEU A 114 14.79 5.44 -11.70
C LEU A 114 16.22 4.98 -11.35
N PRO A 115 16.42 3.70 -10.98
CA PRO A 115 17.75 3.15 -10.85
C PRO A 115 18.54 3.36 -12.15
N GLY A 116 19.83 3.68 -12.00
CA GLY A 116 20.69 4.13 -13.10
C GLY A 116 20.70 3.20 -14.31
N LYS A 117 20.80 3.81 -15.50
CA LYS A 117 20.86 3.08 -16.76
C LYS A 117 22.22 2.39 -16.88
N VAL A 118 22.23 1.07 -16.74
CA VAL A 118 23.45 0.27 -16.85
C VAL A 118 23.72 -0.06 -18.32
N PHE A 119 24.81 0.48 -18.86
CA PHE A 119 25.22 0.28 -20.25
C PHE A 119 26.14 -0.93 -20.46
N THR A 120 26.79 -1.43 -19.41
CA THR A 120 27.73 -2.56 -19.44
C THR A 120 27.24 -3.69 -18.54
N ASN A 121 27.27 -4.93 -19.05
CA ASN A 121 26.80 -6.11 -18.31
C ASN A 121 25.35 -6.01 -17.79
N ARG A 122 24.44 -5.46 -18.61
CA ARG A 122 23.03 -5.21 -18.23
C ARG A 122 22.20 -6.43 -17.83
N PHE A 123 22.76 -7.63 -17.99
CA PHE A 123 22.15 -8.93 -17.70
C PHE A 123 22.87 -9.69 -16.57
N SER A 124 23.84 -9.07 -15.88
CA SER A 124 24.38 -9.67 -14.66
C SER A 124 23.32 -9.65 -13.57
N ASP A 125 23.34 -10.68 -12.72
CA ASP A 125 22.39 -10.83 -11.62
C ASP A 125 22.45 -9.62 -10.65
N GLU A 126 23.64 -9.07 -10.41
CA GLU A 126 23.83 -7.85 -9.60
C GLU A 126 23.07 -6.65 -10.18
N VAL A 127 23.14 -6.45 -11.50
CA VAL A 127 22.44 -5.35 -12.17
C VAL A 127 20.94 -5.58 -12.18
N ILE A 128 20.52 -6.82 -12.39
CA ILE A 128 19.11 -7.20 -12.40
C ILE A 128 18.49 -6.96 -11.02
N GLU A 129 19.18 -7.34 -9.94
CA GLU A 129 18.71 -7.19 -8.56
C GLU A 129 18.74 -5.75 -8.09
N ALA A 130 19.86 -5.03 -8.30
CA ALA A 130 19.93 -3.60 -7.96
C ALA A 130 18.85 -2.78 -8.70
N ARG A 131 18.54 -3.16 -9.95
CA ARG A 131 17.43 -2.56 -10.70
C ARG A 131 16.08 -2.96 -10.11
N ARG A 132 15.86 -4.23 -9.75
CA ARG A 132 14.63 -4.70 -9.11
C ARG A 132 14.31 -3.89 -7.86
N GLU A 133 15.27 -3.77 -6.93
CA GLU A 133 15.15 -2.98 -5.71
C GLU A 133 14.84 -1.50 -5.99
N GLY A 134 15.55 -0.89 -6.95
CA GLY A 134 15.32 0.50 -7.31
C GLY A 134 13.95 0.74 -7.93
N LEU A 135 13.46 -0.19 -8.76
CA LEU A 135 12.12 -0.13 -9.37
C LEU A 135 11.03 -0.31 -8.30
N GLU A 136 11.22 -1.20 -7.34
CA GLU A 136 10.31 -1.40 -6.21
C GLU A 136 10.20 -0.14 -5.35
N ARG A 137 11.34 0.45 -4.97
CA ARG A 137 11.38 1.71 -4.22
C ARG A 137 10.69 2.84 -4.99
N PHE A 138 10.97 2.97 -6.29
CA PHE A 138 10.35 3.96 -7.15
C PHE A 138 8.82 3.83 -7.14
N LEU A 139 8.30 2.61 -7.34
CA LEU A 139 6.86 2.38 -7.32
C LEU A 139 6.26 2.61 -5.94
N GLY A 140 6.91 2.20 -4.85
CA GLY A 140 6.44 2.46 -3.50
C GLY A 140 6.24 3.95 -3.22
N ILE A 141 7.18 4.79 -3.65
CA ILE A 141 7.07 6.25 -3.49
C ILE A 141 5.95 6.81 -4.38
N VAL A 142 5.95 6.46 -5.67
CA VAL A 142 5.03 7.03 -6.66
C VAL A 142 3.58 6.60 -6.39
N ALA A 143 3.35 5.30 -6.17
CA ALA A 143 2.04 4.75 -5.93
C ALA A 143 1.50 5.09 -4.54
N GLY A 144 2.38 5.35 -3.56
CA GLY A 144 2.00 5.83 -2.24
C GLY A 144 1.64 7.31 -2.19
N HIS A 145 1.91 8.08 -3.26
CA HIS A 145 1.72 9.53 -3.24
C HIS A 145 0.25 9.94 -3.51
N PRO A 146 -0.46 10.59 -2.56
CA PRO A 146 -1.90 10.87 -2.72
C PRO A 146 -2.27 11.71 -3.94
N LEU A 147 -1.44 12.69 -4.31
CA LEU A 147 -1.67 13.51 -5.51
C LEU A 147 -1.50 12.72 -6.82
N LEU A 148 -0.67 11.67 -6.83
CA LEU A 148 -0.49 10.83 -8.01
C LEU A 148 -1.61 9.78 -8.10
N GLN A 149 -2.06 9.25 -6.96
CA GLN A 149 -3.21 8.34 -6.88
C GLN A 149 -4.49 8.97 -7.42
N THR A 150 -4.72 10.25 -7.12
CA THR A 150 -5.93 10.97 -7.54
C THR A 150 -5.76 11.71 -8.87
N GLY A 151 -4.56 12.17 -9.19
CA GLY A 151 -4.28 13.05 -10.32
C GLY A 151 -3.73 12.36 -11.57
N SER A 152 -3.15 11.16 -11.47
CA SER A 152 -2.57 10.47 -12.63
C SER A 152 -3.48 9.35 -13.14
N LYS A 153 -3.78 9.40 -14.45
CA LYS A 153 -4.52 8.32 -15.12
C LYS A 153 -3.62 7.12 -15.44
N VAL A 154 -2.32 7.37 -15.67
CA VAL A 154 -1.38 6.32 -16.07
C VAL A 154 -0.89 5.46 -14.91
N LEU A 155 -0.91 5.96 -13.67
CA LEU A 155 -0.45 5.21 -12.49
C LEU A 155 -1.19 3.88 -12.31
N CYS A 156 -2.51 3.93 -12.23
CA CYS A 156 -3.32 2.72 -12.05
C CYS A 156 -3.19 1.78 -13.26
N ALA A 157 -3.17 2.33 -14.47
CA ALA A 157 -3.01 1.52 -15.69
C ALA A 157 -1.64 0.79 -15.68
N PHE A 158 -0.56 1.48 -15.33
CA PHE A 158 0.77 0.88 -15.28
C PHE A 158 0.86 -0.27 -14.28
N LEU A 159 0.20 -0.17 -13.12
CA LEU A 159 0.24 -1.19 -12.06
C LEU A 159 -0.78 -2.33 -12.26
N GLN A 160 -1.87 -2.10 -12.98
CA GLN A 160 -3.02 -3.01 -13.01
C GLN A 160 -3.38 -3.57 -14.38
N ASP A 161 -3.01 -2.90 -15.48
CA ASP A 161 -3.37 -3.34 -16.84
C ASP A 161 -2.23 -4.14 -17.47
N PRO A 162 -2.35 -5.48 -17.66
CA PRO A 162 -1.30 -6.27 -18.31
C PRO A 162 -0.90 -5.76 -19.70
N SER A 163 -1.82 -5.09 -20.41
CA SER A 163 -1.64 -4.60 -21.77
C SER A 163 -1.23 -3.13 -21.86
N TRP A 164 -0.78 -2.53 -20.75
CA TRP A 164 -0.30 -1.14 -20.75
C TRP A 164 0.74 -0.92 -21.84
N ASP A 165 0.54 0.15 -22.60
CA ASP A 165 1.48 0.58 -23.64
C ASP A 165 1.75 2.08 -23.51
N LYS A 166 2.94 2.49 -23.95
CA LYS A 166 3.45 3.86 -23.91
C LYS A 166 2.56 4.84 -24.69
N SER A 167 1.79 4.33 -25.65
CA SER A 167 0.80 5.08 -26.44
C SER A 167 -0.39 5.58 -25.63
N HIS A 168 -0.71 4.97 -24.48
CA HIS A 168 -1.85 5.35 -23.65
C HIS A 168 -1.70 6.77 -23.07
N GLY A 169 -0.46 7.21 -22.78
CA GLY A 169 -0.20 8.59 -22.34
C GLY A 169 0.01 9.59 -23.48
N LEU A 170 0.44 9.13 -24.66
CA LEU A 170 0.73 10.02 -25.81
C LEU A 170 -0.52 10.34 -26.63
N SER A 171 -1.47 9.42 -26.75
CA SER A 171 -2.67 9.64 -27.57
C SER A 171 -3.57 10.76 -27.01
N GLU A 172 -3.79 10.86 -25.70
CA GLU A 172 -4.57 11.98 -25.12
C GLU A 172 -3.80 13.29 -25.16
N VAL A 173 -2.49 13.28 -24.89
CA VAL A 173 -1.65 14.48 -24.92
C VAL A 173 -1.61 15.05 -26.34
N PHE A 174 -1.24 14.26 -27.35
CA PHE A 174 -1.29 14.70 -28.75
C PHE A 174 -2.70 15.08 -29.21
N THR A 175 -3.76 14.44 -28.73
CA THR A 175 -5.14 14.87 -29.02
C THR A 175 -5.45 16.23 -28.41
N SER A 176 -4.93 16.52 -27.21
CA SER A 176 -5.07 17.82 -26.56
C SER A 176 -4.29 18.92 -27.30
N TRP A 177 -3.08 18.63 -27.80
CA TRP A 177 -2.28 19.59 -28.57
C TRP A 177 -2.78 19.78 -30.01
N ALA A 178 -3.30 18.73 -30.65
CA ALA A 178 -3.95 18.83 -31.96
C ALA A 178 -5.28 19.60 -31.90
N LYS A 179 -5.92 19.64 -30.72
CA LYS A 179 -7.17 20.37 -30.48
C LYS A 179 -6.95 21.87 -30.18
N TYR A 180 -5.79 22.25 -29.65
CA TYR A 180 -5.47 23.65 -29.29
C TYR A 180 -4.08 24.07 -29.81
N PRO A 181 -3.89 24.19 -31.13
CA PRO A 181 -2.62 24.59 -31.73
C PRO A 181 -2.18 26.02 -31.36
N GLU A 182 -3.06 26.85 -30.82
CA GLU A 182 -2.81 28.25 -30.42
C GLU A 182 -1.98 28.42 -29.14
N LEU A 183 -1.82 27.37 -28.32
CA LEU A 183 -1.00 27.42 -27.11
C LEU A 183 0.51 27.31 -27.40
N LEU A 184 0.90 27.26 -28.68
CA LEU A 184 2.29 27.08 -29.12
C LEU A 184 3.13 28.37 -29.12
N GLU A 185 2.55 29.55 -28.96
CA GLU A 185 3.29 30.81 -29.16
C GLU A 185 3.95 31.40 -27.90
N HIS A 186 3.79 30.80 -26.72
CA HIS A 186 4.33 31.37 -25.47
C HIS A 186 5.49 30.58 -24.82
N HIS A 187 6.11 29.64 -25.54
CA HIS A 187 7.27 28.88 -25.05
C HIS A 187 8.36 28.69 -26.12
N LEU A 188 8.82 29.81 -26.69
CA LEU A 188 10.17 29.93 -27.25
C LEU A 188 10.88 31.12 -26.59
#